data_AF-A0AA35TMD3-F1
#
_entry.id   AF-A0AA35TMD3-F1
#
_cell.length_a   1.000
_cell.length_b   1.000
_cell.length_c   1.000
_cell.angle_alpha   90.00
_cell.angle_beta   90.00
_cell.angle_gamma   90.00
#
_symmetry.space_group_name_H-M   'P 1'
#
loop_
_entity.id
_entity.type
_entity.pdbx_description
1 polymer ?
#
loop_
_entity_poly.entity_id
_entity_poly.type
_entity_poly.pdbx_seq_one_letter_code
_entity_poly.pdbx_strand_id
1 'polypeptide(L)'
;MIAYEALLNTWRPAGDKRRQWIDLCEHSMLHGGDSDSTGIVAAACWGAMEGYSGVPENHYKNLEYRNRLASLGKKIHQKFATDIIGRET
;
A
#
# COMPACT_ATOMS: atom_id res chain seq x y z
N MET A 1 15.71 -1.73 -8.91
CA MET A 1 14.71 -2.59 -8.23
C MET A 1 13.35 -2.15 -8.71
N ILE A 2 12.43 -3.07 -9.01
CA ILE A 2 11.05 -2.72 -9.37
C ILE A 2 10.12 -2.98 -8.18
N ALA A 3 8.98 -2.27 -8.11
CA ALA A 3 8.04 -2.35 -6.98
C ALA A 3 7.58 -3.79 -6.66
N TYR A 4 7.43 -4.62 -7.68
CA TYR A 4 7.04 -6.02 -7.53
C TYR A 4 8.11 -6.87 -6.81
N GLU A 5 9.39 -6.64 -7.09
CA GLU A 5 10.50 -7.34 -6.43
C GLU A 5 10.53 -6.99 -4.93
N ALA A 6 10.30 -5.72 -4.58
CA ALA A 6 10.22 -5.31 -3.19
C ALA A 6 9.10 -6.08 -2.46
N LEU A 7 7.88 -6.09 -2.99
CA LEU A 7 6.75 -6.80 -2.39
C LEU A 7 7.02 -8.30 -2.18
N LEU A 8 7.61 -8.98 -3.18
CA LEU A 8 7.93 -10.41 -3.08
C LEU A 8 8.95 -10.72 -2.00
N ASN A 9 9.93 -9.84 -1.80
CA ASN A 9 10.97 -10.05 -0.80
C ASN A 9 10.50 -9.76 0.64
N THR A 10 9.43 -8.97 0.77
CA THR A 10 9.00 -8.40 2.05
C THR A 10 7.76 -9.07 2.61
N TRP A 11 6.78 -9.40 1.77
CA TRP A 11 5.49 -9.92 2.23
C TRP A 11 5.61 -11.38 2.68
N ARG A 12 5.11 -11.66 3.89
CA ARG A 12 5.04 -13.02 4.45
C ARG A 12 3.68 -13.23 5.13
N PRO A 13 3.00 -14.39 4.92
CA PRO A 13 1.69 -14.66 5.52
C PRO A 13 1.69 -14.59 7.05
N ALA A 14 2.71 -15.19 7.67
CA ALA A 14 3.00 -15.08 9.09
C ALA A 14 4.23 -14.19 9.29
N GLY A 15 4.18 -13.29 10.27
CA GLY A 15 5.31 -12.46 10.64
C GLY A 15 4.91 -11.09 11.18
N ASP A 16 5.90 -10.38 11.73
CA ASP A 16 5.71 -9.02 12.21
C ASP A 16 5.46 -8.06 11.03
N LYS A 17 4.22 -7.58 10.91
CA LYS A 17 3.80 -6.66 9.85
C LYS A 17 4.60 -5.35 9.89
N ARG A 18 5.06 -4.90 11.06
CA ARG A 18 5.90 -3.71 11.16
C ARG A 18 7.27 -3.94 10.54
N ARG A 19 7.89 -5.10 10.78
CA ARG A 19 9.14 -5.47 10.11
C ARG A 19 8.96 -5.58 8.60
N GLN A 20 7.89 -6.21 8.14
CA GLN A 20 7.62 -6.33 6.70
C GLN A 20 7.39 -4.97 6.02
N TRP A 21 6.73 -4.01 6.69
CA TRP A 21 6.61 -2.64 6.20
C TRP A 21 7.96 -1.92 6.13
N ILE A 22 8.83 -2.11 7.13
CA ILE A 22 10.20 -1.58 7.10
C ILE A 22 10.98 -2.17 5.92
N ASP A 23 10.92 -3.48 5.73
CA ASP A 23 11.57 -4.15 4.60
C ASP A 23 11.04 -3.58 3.28
N LEU A 24 9.72 -3.35 3.16
CA LEU A 24 9.11 -2.75 1.96
C LEU A 24 9.69 -1.37 1.68
N CYS A 25 9.80 -0.51 2.70
CA CYS A 25 10.42 0.82 2.55
C CYS A 25 11.89 0.72 2.12
N GLU A 26 12.68 -0.14 2.78
CA GLU A 26 14.11 -0.34 2.48
C GLU A 26 14.32 -0.77 1.02
N HIS A 27 13.46 -1.65 0.50
CA HIS A 27 13.59 -2.19 -0.85
C HIS A 27 12.95 -1.30 -1.93
N SER A 28 11.85 -0.60 -1.65
CA SER A 28 11.09 0.14 -2.69
C SER A 28 11.25 1.66 -2.65
N MET A 29 11.56 2.25 -1.50
CA MET A 29 11.53 3.70 -1.28
C MET A 29 12.92 4.27 -0.98
N LEU A 30 13.82 3.47 -0.41
CA LEU A 30 15.12 3.93 0.10
C LEU A 30 16.27 3.45 -0.80
N HIS A 31 16.31 3.91 -2.04
CA HIS A 31 17.38 3.56 -3.00
C HIS A 31 17.67 4.69 -3.99
N GLY A 32 18.84 4.66 -4.65
CA GLY A 32 19.30 5.73 -5.56
C GLY A 32 18.68 5.77 -6.97
N GLY A 33 17.72 4.89 -7.27
CA GLY A 33 16.94 4.94 -8.52
C GLY A 33 15.71 5.86 -8.44
N ASP A 34 14.72 5.60 -9.31
CA ASP A 34 13.40 6.26 -9.33
C ASP A 34 12.51 5.77 -8.17
N SER A 35 12.89 6.18 -6.95
CA SER A 35 12.43 5.61 -5.68
C SER A 35 11.02 6.02 -5.27
N ASP A 36 10.59 7.21 -5.64
CA ASP A 36 9.22 7.66 -5.36
C ASP A 36 8.21 6.91 -6.24
N SER A 37 8.54 6.69 -7.51
CA SER A 37 7.72 5.90 -8.43
C SER A 37 7.64 4.43 -8.03
N THR A 38 8.76 3.79 -7.65
CA THR A 38 8.73 2.41 -7.14
C THR A 38 8.02 2.31 -5.79
N GLY A 39 8.27 3.27 -4.90
CA GLY A 39 7.70 3.33 -3.57
C GLY A 39 6.19 3.46 -3.58
N ILE A 40 5.63 4.33 -4.42
CA ILE A 40 4.17 4.54 -4.48
C ILE A 40 3.43 3.30 -5.00
N VAL A 41 3.99 2.62 -6.01
CA VAL A 41 3.39 1.39 -6.54
C VAL A 41 3.44 0.27 -5.49
N ALA A 42 4.57 0.09 -4.82
CA ALA A 42 4.73 -0.92 -3.78
C ALA A 42 3.79 -0.67 -2.58
N ALA A 43 3.71 0.57 -2.09
CA ALA A 43 2.83 0.95 -0.99
C ALA A 43 1.34 0.84 -1.35
N ALA A 44 0.95 1.15 -2.58
CA ALA A 44 -0.43 0.98 -3.04
C ALA A 44 -0.86 -0.50 -3.03
N CYS A 45 0.00 -1.40 -3.51
CA CYS A 45 -0.24 -2.84 -3.44
C CYS A 45 -0.30 -3.34 -1.99
N TRP A 46 0.63 -2.92 -1.13
CA TRP A 46 0.59 -3.24 0.29
C TRP A 46 -0.72 -2.78 0.93
N GLY A 47 -1.14 -1.54 0.69
CA GLY A 47 -2.38 -0.98 1.22
C GLY A 47 -3.63 -1.74 0.76
N ALA A 48 -3.63 -2.24 -0.48
CA ALA A 48 -4.73 -3.06 -0.99
C ALA A 48 -4.80 -4.46 -0.33
N MET A 49 -3.66 -5.05 0.03
CA MET A 49 -3.58 -6.39 0.63
C MET A 49 -3.73 -6.38 2.16
N GLU A 50 -3.13 -5.40 2.83
CA GLU A 50 -2.89 -5.40 4.28
C GLU A 50 -3.48 -4.17 4.98
N GLY A 51 -4.04 -3.21 4.23
CA GLY A 51 -4.48 -1.94 4.75
C GLY A 51 -3.34 -1.16 5.39
N TYR A 52 -3.52 -0.75 6.65
CA TYR A 52 -2.50 -0.04 7.44
C TYR A 52 -1.70 -0.97 8.37
N SER A 53 -1.80 -2.30 8.21
CA SER A 53 -1.13 -3.25 9.10
C SER A 53 0.39 -3.04 9.11
N GLY A 54 0.96 -2.81 10.29
CA GLY A 54 2.40 -2.56 10.47
C GLY A 54 2.88 -1.17 10.06
N VAL A 55 2.02 -0.32 9.45
CA VAL A 55 2.38 1.03 8.99
C VAL A 55 2.34 2.00 10.17
N PRO A 56 3.46 2.62 10.56
CA PRO A 56 3.48 3.62 11.62
C PRO A 56 2.55 4.80 11.32
N GLU A 57 1.76 5.24 12.29
CA GLU A 57 0.76 6.31 12.10
C GLU A 57 1.39 7.61 11.60
N ASN A 58 2.61 7.93 12.06
CA ASN A 58 3.34 9.12 11.61
C ASN A 58 3.68 9.12 10.11
N HIS A 59 3.61 7.98 9.42
CA HIS A 59 3.85 7.92 7.98
C HIS A 59 2.68 8.48 7.15
N TYR A 60 1.46 8.52 7.70
CA TYR A 60 0.28 8.92 6.93
C TYR A 60 -0.66 9.90 7.64
N LYS A 61 -0.53 10.12 8.95
CA LYS A 61 -1.45 11.00 9.70
C LYS A 61 -1.50 12.44 9.21
N ASN A 62 -0.34 12.97 8.79
CA ASN A 62 -0.16 14.35 8.33
C ASN A 62 0.18 14.40 6.83
N LEU A 63 -0.17 13.36 6.07
CA LEU A 63 0.12 13.28 4.64
C LEU A 63 -0.59 14.41 3.88
N GLU A 64 0.11 15.03 2.94
CA GLU A 64 -0.49 15.99 2.02
C GLU A 64 -1.69 15.34 1.30
N TYR A 65 -2.81 16.07 1.22
CA TYR A 65 -4.06 15.57 0.63
C TYR A 65 -4.68 14.33 1.31
N ARG A 66 -4.30 13.94 2.53
CA ARG A 66 -4.85 12.77 3.24
C ARG A 66 -6.37 12.64 3.13
N ASN A 67 -7.11 13.71 3.44
CA ASN A 67 -8.57 13.70 3.41
C ASN A 67 -9.13 13.51 2.00
N ARG A 68 -8.49 14.11 0.98
CA ARG A 68 -8.87 13.96 -0.43
C ARG A 68 -8.60 12.52 -0.89
N LEU A 69 -7.44 11.96 -0.57
CA LEU A 69 -7.08 10.57 -0.91
C LEU A 69 -8.05 9.58 -0.25
N ALA A 70 -8.33 9.72 1.04
CA ALA A 70 -9.28 8.86 1.75
C ALA A 70 -10.70 8.94 1.18
N SER A 71 -11.17 10.16 0.85
CA SER A 71 -12.48 10.36 0.22
C SER A 71 -12.56 9.69 -1.15
N LEU A 72 -11.52 9.82 -1.97
CA LEU A 72 -11.46 9.19 -3.29
C LEU A 72 -11.41 7.67 -3.18
N GLY A 73 -10.59 7.12 -2.28
CA GLY A 73 -10.53 5.68 -2.02
C GLY A 73 -11.90 5.11 -1.63
N LYS A 74 -12.63 5.80 -0.74
CA LYS A 74 -14.00 5.42 -0.37
C LYS A 74 -14.96 5.46 -1.56
N LYS A 75 -14.91 6.50 -2.39
CA LYS A 75 -15.76 6.62 -3.59
C LYS A 75 -15.48 5.53 -4.62
N ILE A 76 -14.20 5.22 -4.86
CA ILE A 76 -13.79 4.13 -5.77
C ILE A 76 -14.30 2.80 -5.22
N HIS A 77 -14.07 2.52 -3.94
CA HIS A 77 -14.56 1.30 -3.31
C HIS A 77 -16.08 1.18 -3.40
N GLN A 78 -16.85 2.22 -3.07
CA GLN A 78 -18.31 2.21 -3.17
C GLN A 78 -18.80 1.97 -4.61
N LYS A 79 -18.13 2.57 -5.60
CA LYS A 79 -18.49 2.40 -7.00
C LYS A 79 -18.32 0.96 -7.47
N PHE A 80 -17.21 0.31 -7.13
CA PHE A 80 -16.85 -0.99 -7.70
C PHE A 80 -17.14 -2.19 -6.78
N ALA A 81 -17.27 -2.00 -5.46
CA ALA A 81 -17.62 -3.10 -4.55
C ALA A 81 -19.04 -3.62 -4.81
N THR A 82 -19.96 -2.75 -5.24
CA THR A 82 -21.34 -3.12 -5.59
C THR A 82 -21.41 -3.91 -6.89
N ASP A 83 -20.55 -3.58 -7.87
CA ASP A 83 -20.47 -4.26 -9.17
C ASP A 83 -19.88 -5.69 -9.08
N ILE A 84 -19.11 -6.00 -8.04
CA ILE A 84 -18.52 -7.32 -7.82
C ILE A 84 -19.54 -8.28 -7.20
N ILE A 85 -20.37 -7.81 -6.26
CA ILE A 85 -21.40 -8.63 -5.61
C ILE A 85 -22.57 -8.94 -6.56
N GLY A 86 -22.90 -8.01 -7.46
CA GLY A 86 -23.99 -8.19 -8.44
C GLY A 86 -23.65 -9.04 -9.67
N ARG A 87 -22.42 -9.55 -9.79
CA ARG A 87 -21.99 -10.42 -10.91
C ARG A 87 -22.00 -11.92 -10.57
N GLU A 88 -22.30 -12.28 -9.32
CA GLU A 88 -22.41 -13.68 -8.86
C GLU A 88 -23.86 -14.17 -8.68
N THR A 89 -24.86 -13.41 -9.13
CA THR A 89 -26.28 -13.84 -9.22
C THR A 89 -26.78 -13.80 -10.64
#